data_AF-A0A348NY41-F1
#
_entry.id   AF-A0A348NY41-F1
#
_cell.length_a   1.000
_cell.length_b   1.000
_cell.length_c   1.000
_cell.angle_alpha   90.00
_cell.angle_beta   90.00
_cell.angle_gamma   90.00
#
_symmetry.space_group_name_H-M   'P 1'
#
loop_
_entity.id
_entity.type
_entity.pdbx_description
1 polymer ?
#
loop_
_entity_poly.entity_id
_entity_poly.type
_entity_poly.pdbx_seq_one_letter_code
_entity_poly.pdbx_strand_id
1 'polypeptide(L)'
;MDKILKLSAFILTAYSAYSMKWSLQEYCWILWMTGLVYTWVCISTAMIQIVLTVRKDQKLYLPNLPFAGWMDPGKFVILLSITAVLAGGIAFIIYNFLFGFYGIFLSFFAEMYPYRFFGRDGFINTNFFTPAIWLIVVFWPMPVANLLARYKDFFGPKPWRRLVFPLQKEIIRMHLLILIMPVITMLCFIFFRNYYSDIVIIILTAVFYFFPEWKRKQPVPAPSAADPVIPEERPADWKFTTDDLFKELESKKRSTIYQREIDWAKDYERSLMPSSYRYPKEGDIYESAEDQIISYLTAWSAPYTGDGSAMLFKGERILINTESRDEKPVVAYAIPVEYEKLHVRMVPEKVRTSPKYGGFYFCFSTKDLNEKFRLISG
;
A
#
# COMPACT_ATOMS: atom_id res chain seq x y z
N MET A 1 18.27 -6.39 13.57
CA MET A 1 17.49 -6.84 14.73
C MET A 1 16.17 -7.49 14.34
N ASP A 2 15.31 -6.83 13.55
CA ASP A 2 13.95 -7.35 13.24
C ASP A 2 13.92 -8.73 12.58
N LYS A 3 14.87 -9.01 11.67
CA LYS A 3 15.01 -10.34 11.06
C LYS A 3 15.36 -11.43 12.08
N ILE A 4 16.19 -11.11 13.07
CA ILE A 4 16.59 -12.05 14.13
C ILE A 4 15.39 -12.36 15.01
N LEU A 5 14.65 -11.32 15.46
CA LEU A 5 13.45 -11.53 16.28
C LEU A 5 12.39 -12.37 15.57
N LYS A 6 12.17 -12.15 14.27
CA LYS A 6 11.27 -12.98 13.46
C LYS A 6 11.75 -14.42 13.34
N LEU A 7 13.05 -14.62 13.12
CA LEU A 7 13.63 -15.95 13.04
C LEU A 7 13.51 -16.69 14.38
N SER A 8 13.80 -16.02 15.50
CA SER A 8 13.63 -16.58 16.84
C SER A 8 12.16 -16.92 17.13
N ALA A 9 11.23 -16.05 16.74
CA ALA A 9 9.79 -16.29 16.89
C ALA A 9 9.29 -17.48 16.04
N PHE A 10 9.79 -17.59 14.80
CA PHE A 10 9.55 -18.73 13.94
C PHE A 10 10.08 -20.02 14.56
N ILE A 11 11.34 -20.05 15.00
CA ILE A 11 11.97 -21.24 15.61
C ILE A 11 11.20 -21.66 16.88
N LEU A 12 10.85 -20.71 17.75
CA LEU A 12 10.10 -20.99 18.97
C LEU A 12 8.72 -21.60 18.65
N THR A 13 8.00 -21.02 17.69
CA THR A 13 6.68 -21.50 17.29
C THR A 13 6.75 -22.86 16.61
N ALA A 14 7.69 -23.06 15.68
CA ALA A 14 7.88 -24.33 14.99
C ALA A 14 8.30 -25.44 15.95
N TYR A 15 9.20 -25.16 16.89
CA TYR A 15 9.60 -26.11 17.93
C TYR A 15 8.43 -26.46 18.85
N SER A 16 7.63 -25.47 19.25
CA SER A 16 6.43 -25.70 20.08
C SER A 16 5.40 -26.55 19.33
N ALA A 17 5.16 -26.25 18.06
CA ALA A 17 4.24 -27.01 17.21
C ALA A 17 4.66 -28.47 17.07
N TYR A 18 5.95 -28.71 16.85
CA TYR A 18 6.51 -30.06 16.75
C TYR A 18 6.47 -30.81 18.08
N SER A 19 6.97 -30.20 19.17
CA SER A 19 7.08 -30.85 20.48
C SER A 19 5.71 -31.16 21.09
N MET A 20 4.73 -30.28 20.89
CA MET A 20 3.37 -30.44 21.39
C MET A 20 2.45 -31.16 20.37
N LYS A 21 2.98 -31.59 19.22
CA LYS A 21 2.27 -32.32 18.17
C LYS A 21 0.97 -31.63 17.74
N TRP A 22 1.06 -30.34 17.41
CA TRP A 22 -0.11 -29.59 16.97
C TRP A 22 -0.71 -30.23 15.72
N SER A 23 -2.03 -30.39 15.73
CA SER A 23 -2.83 -30.67 14.56
C SER A 23 -2.99 -29.40 13.71
N LEU A 24 -3.42 -29.60 12.47
CA LEU A 24 -3.63 -28.48 11.55
C LEU A 24 -4.81 -27.60 11.95
N GLN A 25 -5.84 -28.22 12.54
CA GLN A 25 -7.00 -27.54 13.10
C GLN A 25 -6.60 -26.68 14.30
N GLU A 26 -5.78 -27.22 15.21
CA GLU A 26 -5.18 -26.45 16.30
C GLU A 26 -4.40 -25.26 15.75
N TYR A 27 -3.54 -25.47 14.75
CA TYR A 27 -2.80 -24.38 14.13
C TYR A 27 -3.70 -23.26 13.59
N CYS A 28 -4.83 -23.59 12.96
CA CYS A 28 -5.79 -22.59 12.47
C CYS A 28 -6.39 -21.76 13.62
N TRP A 29 -6.79 -22.41 14.71
CA TRP A 29 -7.31 -21.72 15.91
C TRP A 29 -6.23 -20.86 16.59
N ILE A 30 -5.00 -21.35 16.64
CA ILE A 30 -3.87 -20.61 17.22
C ILE A 30 -3.55 -19.37 16.38
N LEU A 31 -3.61 -19.47 15.05
CA LEU A 31 -3.43 -18.33 14.16
C LEU A 31 -4.52 -17.26 14.37
N TRP A 32 -5.77 -17.69 14.47
CA TRP A 32 -6.89 -16.80 14.79
C TRP A 32 -6.71 -16.10 16.13
N MET A 33 -6.35 -16.86 17.17
CA MET A 33 -6.12 -16.33 18.52
C MET A 33 -4.91 -15.39 18.54
N THR A 34 -3.86 -15.69 17.78
CA THR A 34 -2.69 -14.81 17.61
C THR A 34 -3.09 -13.45 17.02
N GLY A 35 -3.97 -13.44 16.01
CA GLY A 35 -4.51 -12.20 15.45
C GLY A 35 -5.35 -11.42 16.47
N LEU A 36 -6.17 -12.11 17.25
CA LEU A 36 -7.00 -11.51 18.30
C LEU A 36 -6.14 -10.83 19.37
N VAL A 37 -5.19 -11.58 19.95
CA VAL A 37 -4.27 -11.09 20.99
C VAL A 37 -3.42 -9.93 20.47
N TYR A 38 -2.90 -10.03 19.25
CA TYR A 38 -2.14 -8.93 18.63
C TYR A 38 -2.97 -7.65 18.56
N THR A 39 -4.24 -7.76 18.12
CA THR A 39 -5.17 -6.63 18.05
C THR A 39 -5.45 -6.02 19.42
N TRP A 40 -5.69 -6.85 20.43
CA TRP A 40 -5.90 -6.39 21.81
C TRP A 40 -4.69 -5.64 22.37
N VAL A 41 -3.48 -6.13 22.11
CA VAL A 41 -2.24 -5.46 22.53
C VAL A 41 -2.06 -4.14 21.77
N CYS A 42 -2.35 -4.08 20.47
CA CYS A 42 -2.32 -2.82 19.70
C CYS A 42 -3.24 -1.75 20.30
N ILE A 43 -4.50 -2.12 20.60
CA ILE A 43 -5.49 -1.20 21.17
C ILE A 43 -5.04 -0.74 22.57
N SER A 44 -4.67 -1.69 23.44
CA SER A 44 -4.28 -1.40 24.82
C SER A 44 -3.03 -0.52 24.89
N THR A 45 -2.00 -0.84 24.10
CA THR A 45 -0.75 -0.05 24.06
C THR A 45 -0.96 1.33 23.45
N ALA A 46 -1.85 1.46 22.45
CA ALA A 46 -2.22 2.76 21.90
C ALA A 46 -2.94 3.64 22.95
N MET A 47 -3.91 3.07 23.69
CA MET A 47 -4.60 3.77 24.77
C MET A 47 -3.62 4.24 25.85
N ILE A 48 -2.78 3.33 26.36
CA ILE A 48 -1.79 3.64 27.38
C ILE A 48 -0.83 4.73 26.89
N GLN A 49 -0.33 4.62 25.65
CA GLN A 49 0.57 5.62 25.10
C GLN A 49 -0.09 6.99 24.97
N ILE A 50 -1.35 7.09 24.53
CA ILE A 50 -2.05 8.38 24.46
C ILE A 50 -2.17 9.00 25.84
N VAL A 51 -2.58 8.21 26.84
CA VAL A 51 -2.73 8.69 28.23
C VAL A 51 -1.39 9.14 28.83
N LEU A 52 -0.30 8.43 28.53
CA LEU A 52 1.01 8.78 29.06
C LEU A 52 1.67 9.96 28.33
N THR A 53 1.42 10.14 27.02
CA THR A 53 2.11 11.17 26.22
C THR A 53 1.29 12.43 25.96
N VAL A 54 -0.01 12.45 26.28
CA VAL A 54 -0.90 13.60 26.03
C VAL A 54 -0.33 14.95 26.51
N ARG A 55 0.29 14.97 27.70
CA ARG A 55 0.87 16.21 28.25
C ARG A 55 2.06 16.70 27.43
N LYS A 56 2.91 15.78 26.95
CA LYS A 56 4.09 16.11 26.14
C LYS A 56 3.69 16.51 24.72
N ASP A 57 2.69 15.85 24.18
CA ASP A 57 2.28 15.94 22.77
C ASP A 57 1.15 16.95 22.53
N GLN A 58 0.77 17.75 23.53
CA GLN A 58 -0.35 18.71 23.42
C GLN A 58 -0.22 19.61 22.17
N LYS A 59 1.00 20.06 21.85
CA LYS A 59 1.29 20.87 20.66
C LYS A 59 1.01 20.17 19.33
N LEU A 60 1.08 18.84 19.30
CA LEU A 60 0.76 18.03 18.11
C LEU A 60 -0.76 17.88 17.91
N TYR A 61 -1.54 17.95 18.99
CA TYR A 61 -3.00 17.79 18.95
C TYR A 61 -3.74 19.09 18.69
N LEU A 62 -3.26 20.21 19.24
CA LEU A 62 -3.87 21.53 19.17
C LEU A 62 -4.28 21.96 17.73
N PRO A 63 -3.45 21.78 16.68
CA PRO A 63 -3.82 22.20 15.32
C PRO A 63 -5.04 21.48 14.76
N ASN A 64 -5.34 20.27 15.25
CA ASN A 64 -6.44 19.43 14.74
C ASN A 64 -7.71 19.54 15.59
N LEU A 65 -7.67 20.24 16.72
CA LEU A 65 -8.78 20.42 17.65
C LEU A 65 -8.99 21.92 17.87
N PRO A 66 -9.78 22.62 17.04
CA PRO A 66 -9.94 24.07 17.13
C PRO A 66 -10.53 24.51 18.49
N PHE A 67 -11.32 23.65 19.13
CA PHE A 67 -11.82 23.85 20.48
C PHE A 67 -10.83 23.43 21.57
N ALA A 68 -9.57 23.07 21.30
CA ALA A 68 -8.63 22.73 22.37
C ALA A 68 -7.88 23.94 22.93
N GLY A 69 -7.80 25.04 22.17
CA GLY A 69 -6.99 26.22 22.53
C GLY A 69 -7.44 26.96 23.79
N TRP A 70 -8.74 26.90 24.12
CA TRP A 70 -9.32 27.54 25.32
C TRP A 70 -9.27 26.68 26.60
N MET A 71 -8.82 25.43 26.55
CA MET A 71 -8.84 24.53 27.71
C MET A 71 -7.54 24.62 28.51
N ASP A 72 -7.68 24.64 29.83
CA ASP A 72 -6.56 24.42 30.75
C ASP A 72 -5.88 23.06 30.46
N PRO A 73 -4.53 22.97 30.50
CA PRO A 73 -3.81 21.72 30.21
C PRO A 73 -4.30 20.51 31.01
N GLY A 74 -4.70 20.68 32.28
CA GLY A 74 -5.22 19.59 33.11
C GLY A 74 -6.56 19.05 32.58
N LYS A 75 -7.48 19.95 32.20
CA LYS A 75 -8.77 19.58 31.60
C LYS A 75 -8.58 18.90 30.25
N PHE A 76 -7.63 19.37 29.44
CA PHE A 76 -7.28 18.75 28.16
C PHE A 76 -6.79 17.31 28.33
N VAL A 77 -5.88 17.07 29.28
CA VAL A 77 -5.36 15.72 29.59
C VAL A 77 -6.48 14.77 30.01
N ILE A 78 -7.37 15.20 30.91
CA ILE A 78 -8.51 14.39 31.38
C ILE A 78 -9.44 14.05 30.20
N LEU A 79 -9.85 15.07 29.42
CA LEU A 79 -10.75 14.89 28.29
C LEU A 79 -10.16 13.91 27.26
N LEU A 80 -8.90 14.09 26.88
CA LEU A 80 -8.26 13.23 25.88
C LEU A 80 -8.07 11.80 26.41
N SER A 81 -7.78 11.64 27.71
CA SER A 81 -7.67 10.32 28.34
C SER A 81 -9.00 9.58 28.33
N ILE A 82 -10.09 10.24 28.72
CA ILE A 82 -11.45 9.68 28.65
C ILE A 82 -11.77 9.31 27.19
N THR A 83 -11.47 10.20 26.24
CA THR A 83 -11.72 9.97 24.82
C THR A 83 -10.95 8.76 24.30
N ALA A 84 -9.67 8.62 24.68
CA ALA A 84 -8.82 7.49 24.29
C ALA A 84 -9.35 6.16 24.87
N VAL A 85 -9.82 6.17 26.12
CA VAL A 85 -10.41 5.00 26.77
C VAL A 85 -11.71 4.59 26.11
N LEU A 86 -12.61 5.53 25.83
CA LEU A 86 -13.87 5.26 25.13
C LEU A 86 -13.63 4.75 23.71
N ALA A 87 -12.76 5.41 22.95
CA ALA A 87 -12.41 5.00 21.59
C ALA A 87 -11.77 3.61 21.57
N GLY A 88 -10.91 3.30 22.54
CA GLY A 88 -10.32 1.98 22.68
C GLY A 88 -11.33 0.90 23.08
N GLY A 89 -12.29 1.22 23.96
CA GLY A 89 -13.40 0.32 24.28
C GLY A 89 -14.26 0.01 23.06
N ILE A 90 -14.61 1.03 22.26
CA ILE A 90 -15.34 0.86 21.00
C ILE A 90 -14.54 -0.01 20.02
N ALA A 91 -13.24 0.27 19.84
CA ALA A 91 -12.37 -0.53 18.99
C ALA A 91 -12.34 -1.99 19.46
N PHE A 92 -12.20 -2.24 20.76
CA PHE A 92 -12.19 -3.58 21.34
C PHE A 92 -13.49 -4.35 21.03
N ILE A 93 -14.65 -3.70 21.14
CA ILE A 93 -15.95 -4.30 20.79
C ILE A 93 -16.00 -4.66 19.30
N ILE A 94 -15.65 -3.73 18.41
CA ILE A 94 -15.65 -3.95 16.95
C ILE A 94 -14.75 -5.13 16.58
N TYR A 95 -13.54 -5.19 17.14
CA TYR A 95 -12.60 -6.26 16.82
C TYR A 95 -13.01 -7.61 17.43
N ASN A 96 -13.59 -7.64 18.63
CA ASN A 96 -14.15 -8.88 19.15
C ASN A 96 -15.32 -9.39 18.31
N PHE A 97 -16.17 -8.50 17.79
CA PHE A 97 -17.22 -8.90 16.86
C PHE A 97 -16.64 -9.48 15.56
N LEU A 98 -15.64 -8.82 14.98
CA LEU A 98 -14.96 -9.28 13.77
C LEU A 98 -14.26 -10.63 13.95
N PHE A 99 -13.50 -10.80 15.03
CA PHE A 99 -12.87 -12.08 15.35
C PHE A 99 -13.89 -13.14 15.78
N GLY A 100 -15.04 -12.74 16.34
CA GLY A 100 -16.18 -13.62 16.59
C GLY A 100 -16.70 -14.24 15.30
N PHE A 101 -16.89 -13.40 14.27
CA PHE A 101 -17.24 -13.87 12.94
C PHE A 101 -16.20 -14.84 12.37
N TYR A 102 -14.90 -14.54 12.48
CA TYR A 102 -13.86 -15.47 12.03
C TYR A 102 -13.81 -16.77 12.83
N GLY A 103 -14.10 -16.71 14.13
CA GLY A 103 -14.17 -17.91 14.97
C GLY A 103 -15.30 -18.82 14.54
N ILE A 104 -16.48 -18.25 14.24
CA ILE A 104 -17.62 -19.00 13.68
C ILE A 104 -17.27 -19.59 12.31
N PHE A 105 -16.63 -18.81 11.44
CA PHE A 105 -16.18 -19.30 10.15
C PHE A 105 -15.19 -20.46 10.29
N LEU A 106 -14.21 -20.33 11.20
CA LEU A 106 -13.22 -21.37 11.45
C LEU A 106 -13.82 -22.63 12.06
N SER A 107 -14.84 -22.53 12.91
CA SER A 107 -15.46 -23.71 13.50
C SER A 107 -16.05 -24.64 12.46
N PHE A 108 -16.52 -24.13 11.31
CA PHE A 108 -16.96 -24.99 10.19
C PHE A 108 -15.83 -25.82 9.55
N PHE A 109 -14.59 -25.35 9.59
CA PHE A 109 -13.48 -25.96 8.85
C PHE A 109 -12.42 -26.63 9.72
N ALA A 110 -12.33 -26.25 10.99
CA ALA A 110 -11.27 -26.64 11.90
C ALA A 110 -11.85 -27.15 13.22
N GLU A 111 -12.62 -28.25 13.18
CA GLU A 111 -13.08 -28.90 14.41
C GLU A 111 -11.88 -29.30 15.30
N MET A 112 -11.98 -29.08 16.61
CA MET A 112 -10.86 -29.28 17.52
C MET A 112 -11.32 -29.74 18.91
N TYR A 113 -10.51 -30.57 19.57
CA TYR A 113 -10.73 -30.90 20.97
C TYR A 113 -10.29 -29.73 21.89
N PRO A 114 -11.02 -29.40 22.97
CA PRO A 114 -12.21 -30.08 23.47
C PRO A 114 -13.49 -29.59 22.80
N TYR A 115 -14.34 -30.54 22.38
CA TYR A 115 -15.60 -30.27 21.66
C TYR A 115 -16.63 -29.43 22.43
N ARG A 116 -16.47 -29.34 23.77
CA ARG A 116 -17.27 -28.40 24.57
C ARG A 116 -16.99 -26.93 24.22
N PHE A 117 -15.83 -26.62 23.63
CA PHE A 117 -15.44 -25.28 23.22
C PHE A 117 -15.55 -25.09 21.70
N PHE A 118 -15.12 -26.09 20.93
CA PHE A 118 -15.04 -26.04 19.46
C PHE A 118 -15.90 -27.14 18.87
N GLY A 119 -17.23 -26.98 18.93
CA GLY A 119 -18.22 -28.04 18.72
C GLY A 119 -18.05 -28.92 17.49
N ARG A 120 -18.58 -30.14 17.58
CA ARG A 120 -18.66 -31.12 16.48
C ARG A 120 -19.46 -30.60 15.28
N ASP A 121 -20.44 -29.74 15.53
CA ASP A 121 -21.35 -29.23 14.50
C ASP A 121 -20.84 -27.95 13.82
N GLY A 122 -19.58 -27.58 14.07
CA GLY A 122 -18.98 -26.40 13.48
C GLY A 122 -19.40 -25.07 14.10
N PHE A 123 -19.81 -25.08 15.38
CA PHE A 123 -20.13 -23.88 16.15
C PHE A 123 -19.31 -23.78 17.44
N ILE A 124 -19.04 -22.55 17.87
CA ILE A 124 -18.46 -22.28 19.20
C ILE A 124 -19.56 -22.55 20.24
N ASN A 125 -19.36 -23.56 21.07
CA ASN A 125 -20.36 -24.06 22.01
C ASN A 125 -20.39 -23.30 23.36
N THR A 126 -19.57 -22.26 23.51
CA THR A 126 -19.44 -21.44 24.73
C THR A 126 -19.35 -19.95 24.39
N ASN A 127 -19.24 -19.09 25.42
CA ASN A 127 -18.93 -17.68 25.19
C ASN A 127 -17.58 -17.53 24.45
N PHE A 128 -17.46 -16.50 23.61
CA PHE A 128 -16.27 -16.21 22.80
C PHE A 128 -14.94 -16.22 23.58
N PHE A 129 -14.94 -15.78 24.84
CA PHE A 129 -13.71 -15.61 25.63
C PHE A 129 -13.18 -16.93 26.19
N THR A 130 -14.05 -17.90 26.46
CA THR A 130 -13.65 -19.21 27.01
C THR A 130 -12.69 -19.99 26.09
N PRO A 131 -13.00 -20.21 24.80
CA PRO A 131 -12.09 -20.86 23.87
C PRO A 131 -10.83 -20.00 23.65
N ALA A 132 -10.96 -18.67 23.60
CA ALA A 132 -9.81 -17.78 23.45
C ALA A 132 -8.81 -17.91 24.63
N ILE A 133 -9.30 -17.91 25.87
CA ILE A 133 -8.47 -18.08 27.08
C ILE A 133 -7.84 -19.47 27.08
N TRP A 134 -8.60 -20.51 26.75
CA TRP A 134 -8.05 -21.87 26.66
C TRP A 134 -6.93 -21.95 25.63
N LEU A 135 -7.12 -21.38 24.44
CA LEU A 135 -6.11 -21.32 23.39
C LEU A 135 -4.87 -20.55 23.85
N ILE A 136 -5.03 -19.43 24.55
CA ILE A 136 -3.90 -18.68 25.11
C ILE A 136 -3.13 -19.56 26.09
N VAL A 137 -3.80 -20.24 27.03
CA VAL A 137 -3.11 -21.04 28.05
C VAL A 137 -2.33 -22.21 27.44
N VAL A 138 -2.95 -22.93 26.49
CA VAL A 138 -2.37 -24.14 25.91
C VAL A 138 -1.34 -23.81 24.81
N PHE A 139 -1.60 -22.77 24.03
CA PHE A 139 -0.84 -22.45 22.82
C PHE A 139 -0.24 -21.03 22.85
N TRP A 140 0.13 -20.53 24.03
CA TRP A 140 0.76 -19.22 24.23
C TRP A 140 2.03 -18.95 23.41
N PRO A 141 2.87 -19.94 22.99
CA PRO A 141 4.14 -19.62 22.35
C PRO A 141 3.97 -18.81 21.07
N MET A 142 2.99 -19.11 20.21
CA MET A 142 2.80 -18.39 18.94
C MET A 142 2.35 -16.94 19.14
N PRO A 143 1.33 -16.63 19.96
CA PRO A 143 0.97 -15.25 20.28
C PRO A 143 2.13 -14.47 20.87
N VAL A 144 2.84 -15.01 21.87
CA VAL A 144 3.95 -14.32 22.52
C VAL A 144 5.10 -14.09 21.55
N ALA A 145 5.48 -15.12 20.78
CA ALA A 145 6.50 -15.02 19.75
C ALA A 145 6.12 -13.96 18.69
N ASN A 146 4.86 -13.92 18.28
CA ASN A 146 4.35 -12.91 17.34
C ASN A 146 4.40 -11.49 17.92
N LEU A 147 4.00 -11.30 19.18
CA LEU A 147 4.12 -10.00 19.85
C LEU A 147 5.59 -9.54 19.92
N LEU A 148 6.51 -10.44 20.30
CA LEU A 148 7.94 -10.11 20.38
C LEU A 148 8.56 -9.80 19.01
N ALA A 149 8.22 -10.58 17.99
CA ALA A 149 8.68 -10.33 16.62
C ALA A 149 8.22 -8.98 16.06
N ARG A 150 7.12 -8.44 16.60
CA ARG A 150 6.42 -7.25 16.13
C ARG A 150 6.38 -6.11 17.14
N TYR A 151 7.24 -6.15 18.16
CA TYR A 151 7.14 -5.24 19.29
C TYR A 151 7.16 -3.74 18.89
N LYS A 152 7.83 -3.38 17.79
CA LYS A 152 7.88 -2.00 17.25
C LYS A 152 6.52 -1.44 16.87
N ASP A 153 5.57 -2.30 16.48
CA ASP A 153 4.22 -1.88 16.12
C ASP A 153 3.47 -1.32 17.36
N PHE A 154 3.88 -1.73 18.56
CA PHE A 154 3.31 -1.31 19.84
C PHE A 154 3.89 -0.01 20.41
N PHE A 155 4.95 0.54 19.81
CA PHE A 155 5.59 1.77 20.30
C PHE A 155 5.80 2.82 19.21
N GLY A 156 4.99 2.78 18.15
CA GLY A 156 5.07 3.74 17.05
C GLY A 156 4.65 5.17 17.44
N PRO A 157 5.09 6.20 16.68
CA PRO A 157 4.87 7.61 17.01
C PRO A 157 3.42 8.08 16.84
N LYS A 158 2.54 7.27 16.25
CA LYS A 158 1.15 7.64 15.93
C LYS A 158 0.17 6.69 16.65
N PRO A 159 -0.08 6.85 17.96
CA PRO A 159 -0.92 5.93 18.71
C PRO A 159 -2.39 5.98 18.28
N TRP A 160 -2.95 7.14 17.96
CA TRP A 160 -4.33 7.28 17.45
C TRP A 160 -4.59 6.46 16.18
N ARG A 161 -3.60 6.42 15.27
CA ARG A 161 -3.71 5.60 14.07
C ARG A 161 -3.85 4.12 14.41
N ARG A 162 -3.15 3.65 15.45
CA ARG A 162 -3.22 2.26 15.92
C ARG A 162 -4.53 1.97 16.63
N LEU A 163 -5.11 2.97 17.28
CA LEU A 163 -6.41 2.86 17.94
C LEU A 163 -7.56 2.75 16.92
N VAL A 164 -7.61 3.67 15.95
CA VAL A 164 -8.72 3.79 14.98
C VAL A 164 -8.59 2.80 13.83
N PHE A 165 -7.36 2.59 13.36
CA PHE A 165 -7.05 1.69 12.25
C PHE A 165 -5.93 0.74 12.67
N PRO A 166 -6.18 -0.20 13.60
CA PRO A 166 -5.21 -1.26 13.84
C PRO A 166 -5.08 -2.17 12.61
N LEU A 167 -5.87 -1.96 11.54
CA LEU A 167 -5.61 -2.30 10.12
C LEU A 167 -4.28 -1.72 9.56
N GLN A 168 -3.24 -1.68 10.38
CA GLN A 168 -1.88 -1.82 9.93
C GLN A 168 -1.79 -3.06 9.01
N LYS A 169 -0.80 -3.03 8.12
CA LYS A 169 -0.58 -4.09 7.12
C LYS A 169 -0.55 -5.47 7.74
N GLU A 170 -0.06 -5.57 8.97
CA GLU A 170 0.06 -6.83 9.68
C GLU A 170 -1.30 -7.43 10.06
N ILE A 171 -2.26 -6.61 10.50
CA ILE A 171 -3.60 -7.09 10.80
C ILE A 171 -4.33 -7.51 9.52
N ILE A 172 -4.19 -6.74 8.44
CA ILE A 172 -4.74 -7.14 7.13
C ILE A 172 -4.12 -8.48 6.69
N ARG A 173 -2.81 -8.64 6.84
CA ARG A 173 -2.10 -9.89 6.55
C ARG A 173 -2.62 -11.04 7.42
N MET A 174 -2.80 -10.83 8.72
CA MET A 174 -3.36 -11.84 9.63
C MET A 174 -4.80 -12.21 9.24
N HIS A 175 -5.65 -11.24 8.90
CA HIS A 175 -7.01 -11.52 8.41
C HIS A 175 -7.01 -12.33 7.12
N LEU A 176 -6.18 -11.95 6.15
CA LEU A 176 -6.03 -12.71 4.91
C LEU A 176 -5.55 -14.13 5.19
N LEU A 177 -4.57 -14.31 6.08
CA LEU A 177 -4.10 -15.63 6.46
C LEU A 177 -5.20 -16.43 7.17
N ILE A 178 -5.92 -15.86 8.13
CA ILE A 178 -7.03 -16.52 8.82
C ILE A 178 -8.11 -16.98 7.83
N LEU A 179 -8.44 -16.16 6.82
CA LEU A 179 -9.46 -16.47 5.81
C LEU A 179 -9.00 -17.52 4.80
N ILE A 180 -7.74 -17.44 4.35
CA ILE A 180 -7.19 -18.32 3.30
C ILE A 180 -6.71 -19.66 3.90
N MET A 181 -6.32 -19.69 5.18
CA MET A 181 -5.75 -20.88 5.80
C MET A 181 -6.65 -22.11 5.68
N PRO A 182 -7.96 -22.07 6.00
CA PRO A 182 -8.84 -23.23 5.83
C PRO A 182 -8.83 -23.83 4.43
N VAL A 183 -8.69 -22.99 3.40
CA VAL A 183 -8.60 -23.46 2.01
C VAL A 183 -7.24 -24.12 1.75
N ILE A 184 -6.16 -23.50 2.22
CA ILE A 184 -4.81 -24.06 2.09
C ILE A 184 -4.70 -25.39 2.84
N THR A 185 -5.30 -25.51 4.02
CA THR A 185 -5.28 -26.74 4.81
C THR A 185 -6.04 -27.87 4.13
N MET A 186 -7.20 -27.59 3.52
CA MET A 186 -7.91 -28.55 2.68
C MET A 186 -7.07 -29.00 1.48
N LEU A 187 -6.46 -28.07 0.76
CA LEU A 187 -5.59 -28.42 -0.38
C LEU A 187 -4.42 -29.27 0.08
N CYS A 188 -3.74 -28.92 1.17
CA CYS A 188 -2.67 -29.72 1.73
C CYS A 188 -3.14 -31.12 2.13
N PHE A 189 -4.32 -31.28 2.73
CA PHE A 189 -4.88 -32.58 3.05
C PHE A 189 -5.09 -33.44 1.79
N ILE A 190 -5.65 -32.85 0.73
CA ILE A 190 -5.88 -33.53 -0.57
C ILE A 190 -4.56 -34.05 -1.15
N PHE A 191 -3.49 -33.26 -1.11
CA PHE A 191 -2.21 -33.62 -1.72
C PHE A 191 -1.33 -34.54 -0.85
N PHE A 192 -1.35 -34.38 0.48
CA PHE A 192 -0.35 -35.00 1.38
C PHE A 192 -0.93 -36.03 2.37
N ARG A 193 -2.26 -36.19 2.44
CA ARG A 193 -2.99 -37.22 3.20
C ARG A 193 -2.53 -37.38 4.66
N ASN A 194 -1.78 -38.45 5.00
CA ASN A 194 -1.52 -38.86 6.39
C ASN A 194 -0.15 -38.39 6.94
N TYR A 195 0.74 -37.85 6.10
CA TYR A 195 2.11 -37.45 6.49
C TYR A 195 2.30 -35.93 6.59
N TYR A 196 1.20 -35.17 6.59
CA TYR A 196 1.24 -33.76 6.23
C TYR A 196 1.32 -32.78 7.39
N SER A 197 0.83 -33.12 8.58
CA SER A 197 0.57 -32.12 9.64
C SER A 197 1.82 -31.33 9.99
N ASP A 198 2.91 -32.01 10.34
CA ASP A 198 4.06 -31.34 10.96
C ASP A 198 4.83 -30.48 9.94
N ILE A 199 5.08 -31.03 8.74
CA ILE A 199 5.76 -30.30 7.66
C ILE A 199 4.90 -29.13 7.18
N VAL A 200 3.59 -29.33 7.01
CA VAL A 200 2.68 -28.27 6.58
C VAL A 200 2.61 -27.18 7.65
N ILE A 201 2.48 -27.52 8.93
CA ILE A 201 2.48 -26.53 10.02
C ILE A 201 3.78 -25.74 10.04
N ILE A 202 4.94 -26.37 9.86
CA ILE A 202 6.23 -25.67 9.79
C ILE A 202 6.26 -24.70 8.59
N ILE A 203 5.80 -25.14 7.40
CA ILE A 203 5.73 -24.29 6.21
C ILE A 203 4.76 -23.12 6.42
N LEU A 204 3.57 -23.37 6.97
CA LEU A 204 2.58 -22.34 7.26
C LEU A 204 3.08 -21.37 8.33
N THR A 205 3.84 -21.84 9.30
CA THR A 205 4.51 -21.00 10.30
C THR A 205 5.58 -20.15 9.63
N ALA A 206 6.33 -20.70 8.67
CA ALA A 206 7.32 -19.95 7.90
C ALA A 206 6.64 -18.86 7.05
N VAL A 207 5.55 -19.19 6.36
CA VAL A 207 4.72 -18.21 5.67
C VAL A 207 4.22 -17.15 6.65
N PHE A 208 3.72 -17.54 7.81
CA PHE A 208 3.25 -16.59 8.82
C PHE A 208 4.32 -15.62 9.29
N TYR A 209 5.59 -16.00 9.47
CA TYR A 209 6.63 -15.07 9.92
C TYR A 209 7.38 -14.34 8.78
N PHE A 210 7.48 -14.96 7.61
CA PHE A 210 8.33 -14.50 6.51
C PHE A 210 7.57 -14.05 5.25
N PHE A 211 6.23 -14.13 5.23
CA PHE A 211 5.46 -13.60 4.10
C PHE A 211 5.85 -12.14 3.83
N PRO A 212 6.09 -11.77 2.55
CA PRO A 212 6.56 -10.44 2.22
C PRO A 212 5.67 -9.39 2.84
N GLU A 213 6.27 -8.53 3.66
CA GLU A 213 5.56 -7.33 4.09
C GLU A 213 5.28 -6.51 2.83
N TRP A 214 4.04 -6.11 2.63
CA TRP A 214 3.70 -5.15 1.60
C TRP A 214 4.50 -3.87 1.89
N LYS A 215 5.65 -3.67 1.22
CA LYS A 215 6.42 -2.44 1.38
C LYS A 215 5.53 -1.32 0.87
N ARG A 216 5.14 -0.40 1.76
CA ARG A 216 4.60 0.88 1.26
C ARG A 216 5.79 1.45 0.50
N LYS A 217 5.58 2.01 -0.69
CA LYS A 217 6.52 3.04 -1.15
C LYS A 217 6.73 3.94 0.06
N GLN A 218 7.94 3.92 0.63
CA GLN A 218 8.21 4.81 1.74
C GLN A 218 7.83 6.20 1.20
N PRO A 219 7.05 7.00 1.94
CA PRO A 219 6.91 8.40 1.55
C PRO A 219 8.33 8.87 1.29
N VAL A 220 8.56 9.48 0.12
CA VAL A 220 9.87 10.00 -0.26
C VAL A 220 10.41 10.69 0.99
N PRO A 221 11.55 10.22 1.54
CA PRO A 221 12.03 10.74 2.82
C PRO A 221 12.02 12.26 2.71
N ALA A 222 11.52 12.93 3.75
CA ALA A 222 11.66 14.38 3.82
C ALA A 222 13.13 14.70 3.52
N PRO A 223 13.41 15.74 2.72
CA PRO A 223 14.78 16.04 2.32
C PRO A 223 15.70 15.96 3.53
N SER A 224 16.74 15.13 3.44
CA SER A 224 17.75 15.01 4.47
C SER A 224 18.32 16.41 4.77
N ALA A 225 18.80 16.66 5.98
CA ALA A 225 19.55 17.89 6.27
C ALA A 225 20.83 18.01 5.40
N ALA A 226 21.25 16.90 4.77
CA ALA A 226 22.33 16.86 3.78
C ALA A 226 21.84 17.00 2.33
N ASP A 227 20.53 16.99 2.07
CA ASP A 227 20.01 17.27 0.74
C ASP A 227 20.22 18.76 0.45
N PRO A 228 20.72 19.12 -0.74
CA PRO A 228 20.96 20.50 -1.08
C PRO A 228 19.66 21.29 -0.94
N VAL A 229 19.71 22.41 -0.21
CA VAL A 229 18.60 23.36 -0.16
C VAL A 229 18.42 23.90 -1.57
N ILE A 230 17.40 23.41 -2.26
CA ILE A 230 17.07 23.89 -3.60
C ILE A 230 16.49 25.30 -3.42
N PRO A 231 17.08 26.34 -4.05
CA PRO A 231 16.54 27.69 -3.96
C PRO A 231 15.07 27.73 -4.41
N GLU A 232 14.32 28.75 -4.00
CA GLU A 232 12.92 28.88 -4.45
C GLU A 232 12.83 29.32 -5.90
N GLU A 233 13.70 30.24 -6.29
CA GLU A 233 13.77 30.77 -7.65
C GLU A 233 14.69 29.94 -8.54
N ARG A 234 14.35 29.87 -9.82
CA ARG A 234 15.17 29.23 -10.85
C ARG A 234 16.52 29.95 -10.96
N PRO A 235 17.66 29.24 -10.90
CA PRO A 235 18.97 29.84 -11.15
C PRO A 235 19.02 30.56 -12.51
N ALA A 236 19.68 31.72 -12.56
CA ALA A 236 19.74 32.54 -13.78
C ALA A 236 20.46 31.84 -14.95
N ASP A 237 21.35 30.90 -14.64
CA ASP A 237 22.12 30.08 -15.57
C ASP A 237 21.47 28.71 -15.87
N TRP A 238 20.25 28.48 -15.38
CA TRP A 238 19.53 27.22 -15.63
C TRP A 238 19.23 27.03 -17.12
N LYS A 239 19.68 25.90 -17.67
CA LYS A 239 19.53 25.55 -19.10
C LYS A 239 19.08 24.10 -19.35
N PHE A 240 18.67 23.40 -18.29
CA PHE A 240 18.27 21.99 -18.38
C PHE A 240 16.79 21.88 -18.76
N THR A 241 16.51 21.09 -19.79
CA THR A 241 15.17 20.64 -20.15
C THR A 241 14.73 19.46 -19.29
N THR A 242 13.46 19.09 -19.35
CA THR A 242 12.95 17.94 -18.58
C THR A 242 13.68 16.66 -19.01
N ASP A 243 13.93 16.50 -20.31
CA ASP A 243 14.69 15.39 -20.88
C ASP A 243 16.13 15.34 -20.41
N ASP A 244 16.79 16.50 -20.25
CA ASP A 244 18.16 16.55 -19.74
C ASP A 244 18.24 16.03 -18.30
N LEU A 245 17.27 16.39 -17.45
CA LEU A 245 17.21 15.90 -16.07
C LEU A 245 17.05 14.37 -16.03
N PHE A 246 16.17 13.80 -16.87
CA PHE A 246 16.01 12.35 -16.95
C PHE A 246 17.25 11.65 -17.52
N LYS A 247 17.91 12.21 -18.54
CA LYS A 247 19.19 11.68 -19.05
C LYS A 247 20.28 11.68 -17.98
N GLU A 248 20.35 12.71 -17.14
CA GLU A 248 21.29 12.73 -16.02
C GLU A 248 20.98 11.64 -14.99
N LEU A 249 19.69 11.36 -14.73
CA LEU A 249 19.26 10.30 -13.82
C LEU A 249 19.60 8.91 -14.39
N GLU A 250 19.32 8.67 -15.67
CA GLU A 250 19.64 7.41 -16.36
C GLU A 250 21.14 7.15 -16.43
N SER A 251 21.93 8.19 -16.70
CA SER A 251 23.39 8.12 -16.72
C SER A 251 24.03 8.12 -15.32
N LYS A 252 23.22 8.11 -14.25
CA LYS A 252 23.64 8.14 -12.85
C LYS A 252 24.51 9.35 -12.48
N LYS A 253 24.46 10.44 -13.25
CA LYS A 253 25.07 11.73 -12.87
C LYS A 253 24.36 12.34 -11.66
N ARG A 254 23.08 12.02 -11.49
CA ARG A 254 22.27 12.35 -10.31
C ARG A 254 21.56 11.10 -9.79
N SER A 255 21.25 11.10 -8.50
CA SER A 255 20.52 10.02 -7.83
C SER A 255 19.02 10.30 -7.72
N THR A 256 18.61 11.56 -7.85
CA THR A 256 17.22 12.01 -7.71
C THR A 256 16.99 13.26 -8.55
N ILE A 257 15.74 13.50 -8.96
CA ILE A 257 15.28 14.75 -9.55
C ILE A 257 14.19 15.29 -8.63
N TYR A 258 14.33 16.53 -8.20
CA TYR A 258 13.35 17.15 -7.32
C TYR A 258 12.24 17.81 -8.14
N GLN A 259 11.03 17.86 -7.59
CA GLN A 259 9.87 18.46 -8.27
C GLN A 259 10.16 19.90 -8.74
N ARG A 260 10.86 20.68 -7.92
CA ARG A 260 11.21 22.06 -8.25
C ARG A 260 12.13 22.18 -9.47
N GLU A 261 13.05 21.24 -9.66
CA GLU A 261 13.90 21.20 -10.86
C GLU A 261 13.07 20.91 -12.12
N ILE A 262 12.05 20.04 -12.00
CA ILE A 262 11.09 19.80 -13.10
C ILE A 262 10.32 21.08 -13.43
N ASP A 263 9.90 21.83 -12.42
CA ASP A 263 9.18 23.09 -12.63
C ASP A 263 10.07 24.13 -13.33
N TRP A 264 11.34 24.25 -12.91
CA TRP A 264 12.34 25.10 -13.58
C TRP A 264 12.63 24.68 -15.01
N ALA A 265 12.73 23.37 -15.26
CA ALA A 265 12.92 22.82 -16.60
C ALA A 265 11.74 23.17 -17.49
N LYS A 266 10.50 23.01 -17.02
CA LYS A 266 9.29 23.44 -17.74
C LYS A 266 9.29 24.94 -18.00
N ASP A 267 9.65 25.76 -17.03
CA ASP A 267 9.74 27.23 -17.20
C ASP A 267 10.77 27.60 -18.26
N TYR A 268 11.92 26.91 -18.27
CA TYR A 268 12.96 27.09 -19.28
C TYR A 268 12.48 26.65 -20.67
N GLU A 269 11.88 25.47 -20.78
CA GLU A 269 11.29 24.98 -22.03
C GLU A 269 10.24 25.95 -22.58
N ARG A 270 9.36 26.51 -21.73
CA ARG A 270 8.40 27.55 -22.13
C ARG A 270 9.09 28.82 -22.63
N SER A 271 10.20 29.22 -22.02
CA SER A 271 10.94 30.43 -22.45
C SER A 271 11.63 30.27 -23.81
N LEU A 272 11.86 29.03 -24.26
CA LEU A 272 12.40 28.73 -25.59
C LEU A 272 11.31 28.67 -26.67
N MET A 273 10.03 28.62 -26.29
CA MET A 273 8.92 28.54 -27.25
C MET A 273 8.62 29.93 -27.84
N PRO A 274 8.45 30.04 -29.17
CA PRO A 274 7.94 31.26 -29.80
C PRO A 274 6.59 31.68 -29.20
N SER A 275 6.38 32.99 -29.06
CA SER A 275 5.11 33.54 -28.55
C SER A 275 3.90 33.24 -29.43
N SER A 276 4.12 32.84 -30.69
CA SER A 276 3.09 32.41 -31.64
C SER A 276 2.60 30.99 -31.41
N TYR A 277 3.26 30.20 -30.56
CA TYR A 277 2.84 28.82 -30.30
C TYR A 277 1.51 28.80 -29.56
N ARG A 278 0.61 27.93 -30.02
CA ARG A 278 -0.64 27.64 -29.33
C ARG A 278 -0.41 26.49 -28.36
N TYR A 279 -0.80 26.69 -27.11
CA TYR A 279 -0.79 25.63 -26.10
C TYR A 279 -2.00 24.70 -26.27
N PRO A 280 -1.81 23.37 -26.23
CA PRO A 280 -2.90 22.41 -26.38
C PRO A 280 -3.88 22.47 -25.21
N LYS A 281 -5.16 22.24 -25.51
CA LYS A 281 -6.27 22.16 -24.58
C LYS A 281 -6.97 20.81 -24.73
N GLU A 282 -7.64 20.36 -23.67
CA GLU A 282 -8.50 19.18 -23.75
C GLU A 282 -9.56 19.36 -24.84
N GLY A 283 -9.78 18.32 -25.64
CA GLY A 283 -10.71 18.35 -26.77
C GLY A 283 -10.08 18.74 -28.11
N ASP A 284 -8.86 19.29 -28.12
CA ASP A 284 -8.17 19.61 -29.36
C ASP A 284 -7.89 18.36 -30.19
N ILE A 285 -8.15 18.45 -31.50
CA ILE A 285 -7.82 17.42 -32.48
C ILE A 285 -6.71 17.92 -33.39
N TYR A 286 -5.61 17.19 -33.40
CA TYR A 286 -4.45 17.45 -34.25
C TYR A 286 -4.29 16.35 -35.30
N GLU A 287 -3.89 16.72 -36.51
CA GLU A 287 -3.56 15.82 -37.61
C GLU A 287 -2.06 15.85 -37.89
N SER A 288 -1.41 14.69 -38.00
CA SER A 288 0.02 14.59 -38.32
C SER A 288 0.30 15.16 -39.72
N ALA A 289 1.20 16.14 -39.83
CA ALA A 289 1.53 16.79 -41.10
C ALA A 289 2.48 15.95 -41.98
N GLU A 290 3.18 15.00 -41.36
CA GLU A 290 4.18 14.12 -41.97
C GLU A 290 4.20 12.74 -41.30
N ASP A 291 4.89 11.79 -41.92
CA ASP A 291 5.17 10.50 -41.30
C ASP A 291 6.29 10.68 -40.27
N GLN A 292 6.04 10.30 -39.02
CA GLN A 292 6.98 10.51 -37.92
C GLN A 292 6.99 9.36 -36.92
N ILE A 293 8.17 9.02 -36.41
CA ILE A 293 8.29 8.06 -35.31
C ILE A 293 7.94 8.79 -34.02
N ILE A 294 6.94 8.30 -33.30
CA ILE A 294 6.46 8.86 -32.04
C ILE A 294 6.62 7.85 -30.91
N SER A 295 6.84 8.36 -29.70
CA SER A 295 6.82 7.55 -28.49
C SER A 295 5.39 7.45 -27.96
N TYR A 296 5.03 6.27 -27.48
CA TYR A 296 3.76 6.02 -26.80
C TYR A 296 3.99 5.34 -25.44
N LEU A 297 3.01 5.50 -24.56
CA LEU A 297 2.98 4.91 -23.22
C LEU A 297 1.82 3.92 -23.13
N THR A 298 2.03 2.81 -22.43
CA THR A 298 1.02 1.79 -22.17
C THR A 298 0.59 1.86 -20.70
N ALA A 299 -0.72 1.92 -20.48
CA ALA A 299 -1.32 1.89 -19.16
C ALA A 299 -1.44 0.44 -18.66
N TRP A 300 -1.10 0.22 -17.39
CA TRP A 300 -1.19 -1.10 -16.76
C TRP A 300 -1.89 -1.02 -15.41
N SER A 301 -2.53 -2.12 -15.01
CA SER A 301 -3.05 -2.35 -13.64
C SER A 301 -1.94 -2.61 -12.60
N ALA A 302 -0.74 -2.08 -12.85
CA ALA A 302 0.48 -2.29 -12.09
C ALA A 302 1.24 -0.95 -11.98
N PRO A 303 2.17 -0.77 -11.02
CA PRO A 303 2.87 0.49 -10.80
C PRO A 303 3.90 0.85 -11.89
N TYR A 304 3.81 0.23 -13.07
CA TYR A 304 4.73 0.37 -14.18
C TYR A 304 3.96 0.71 -15.44
N THR A 305 4.29 1.84 -16.06
CA THR A 305 3.90 2.18 -17.43
C THR A 305 4.98 1.65 -18.36
N GLY A 306 4.62 0.83 -19.34
CA GLY A 306 5.55 0.45 -20.41
C GLY A 306 5.59 1.56 -21.47
N ASP A 307 6.66 1.63 -22.24
CA ASP A 307 6.85 2.55 -23.35
C ASP A 307 7.08 1.80 -24.67
N GLY A 308 6.98 2.52 -25.78
CA GLY A 308 7.29 2.00 -27.10
C GLY A 308 7.37 3.13 -28.12
N SER A 309 7.84 2.81 -29.32
CA SER A 309 7.86 3.74 -30.45
C SER A 309 7.18 3.12 -31.66
N ALA A 310 6.47 3.95 -32.43
CA ALA A 310 5.82 3.53 -33.66
C ALA A 310 5.71 4.69 -34.65
N MET A 311 5.51 4.37 -35.93
CA MET A 311 5.26 5.38 -36.96
C MET A 311 3.83 5.91 -36.85
N LEU A 312 3.64 7.21 -36.67
CA LEU A 312 2.38 7.90 -36.92
C LEU A 312 2.42 8.41 -38.35
N PHE A 313 1.48 7.96 -39.18
CA PHE A 313 1.41 8.34 -40.58
C PHE A 313 0.78 9.73 -40.73
N LYS A 314 1.19 10.44 -41.77
CA LYS A 314 0.58 11.69 -42.21
C LYS A 314 -0.94 11.51 -42.38
N GLY A 315 -1.71 12.46 -41.87
CA GLY A 315 -3.17 12.43 -41.89
C GLY A 315 -3.80 11.65 -40.73
N GLU A 316 -3.04 10.92 -39.92
CA GLU A 316 -3.58 10.32 -38.69
C GLU A 316 -3.81 11.40 -37.63
N ARG A 317 -4.89 11.22 -36.86
CA ARG A 317 -5.39 12.23 -35.92
C ARG A 317 -5.27 11.77 -34.47
N ILE A 318 -4.97 12.72 -33.60
CA ILE A 318 -4.88 12.56 -32.16
C ILE A 318 -5.82 13.55 -31.47
N LEU A 319 -6.37 13.15 -30.33
CA LEU A 319 -7.23 13.94 -29.46
C LEU A 319 -6.52 14.19 -28.14
N ILE A 320 -6.38 15.45 -27.73
CA ILE A 320 -5.87 15.79 -26.40
C ILE A 320 -6.94 15.41 -25.35
N ASN A 321 -6.62 14.44 -24.50
CA ASN A 321 -7.58 13.78 -23.58
C ASN A 321 -7.22 14.00 -22.11
N THR A 322 -6.55 15.11 -21.79
CA THR A 322 -6.18 15.42 -20.42
C THR A 322 -6.18 16.92 -20.20
N GLU A 323 -6.98 17.37 -19.24
CA GLU A 323 -6.90 18.73 -18.74
C GLU A 323 -5.53 18.97 -18.08
N SER A 324 -4.75 19.90 -18.63
CA SER A 324 -3.50 20.33 -18.01
C SER A 324 -3.82 21.21 -16.79
N ARG A 325 -3.12 20.97 -15.67
CA ARG A 325 -3.14 21.89 -14.52
C ARG A 325 -2.40 23.20 -14.81
N ASP A 326 -1.44 23.15 -15.73
CA ASP A 326 -0.66 24.31 -16.17
C ASP A 326 -1.45 25.01 -17.29
N GLU A 327 -1.62 26.33 -17.22
CA GLU A 327 -2.25 27.13 -18.30
C GLU A 327 -1.45 27.05 -19.62
N LYS A 328 -0.14 26.81 -19.51
CA LYS A 328 0.81 26.70 -20.61
C LYS A 328 1.55 25.35 -20.53
N PRO A 329 0.89 24.23 -20.86
CA PRO A 329 1.52 22.91 -20.82
C PRO A 329 2.72 22.84 -21.77
N VAL A 330 3.84 22.29 -21.31
CA VAL A 330 4.99 21.97 -22.17
C VAL A 330 4.79 20.61 -22.86
N VAL A 331 4.00 19.74 -22.23
CA VAL A 331 3.70 18.37 -22.67
C VAL A 331 2.20 18.15 -22.57
N ALA A 332 1.63 17.44 -23.55
CA ALA A 332 0.23 17.03 -23.56
C ALA A 332 0.11 15.53 -23.82
N TYR A 333 -0.87 14.92 -23.15
CA TYR A 333 -1.24 13.53 -23.38
C TYR A 333 -2.40 13.45 -24.37
N ALA A 334 -2.27 12.56 -25.34
CA ALA A 334 -3.24 12.42 -26.41
C ALA A 334 -3.61 10.95 -26.63
N ILE A 335 -4.82 10.71 -27.13
CA ILE A 335 -5.25 9.40 -27.60
C ILE A 335 -5.47 9.44 -29.12
N PRO A 336 -5.22 8.33 -29.84
CA PRO A 336 -5.57 8.28 -31.25
C PRO A 336 -7.09 8.37 -31.46
N VAL A 337 -7.51 9.18 -32.44
CA VAL A 337 -8.93 9.26 -32.84
C VAL A 337 -9.41 7.93 -33.41
N GLU A 338 -8.56 7.27 -34.22
CA GLU A 338 -8.78 5.92 -34.75
C GLU A 338 -8.14 4.87 -33.82
N TYR A 339 -8.56 4.88 -32.54
CA TYR A 339 -7.88 4.14 -31.47
C TYR A 339 -7.61 2.68 -31.80
N GLU A 340 -8.62 1.90 -32.20
CA GLU A 340 -8.48 0.46 -32.46
C GLU A 340 -7.48 0.14 -33.59
N LYS A 341 -7.50 0.93 -34.66
CA LYS A 341 -6.60 0.74 -35.80
C LYS A 341 -5.15 0.99 -35.41
N LEU A 342 -4.88 2.07 -34.68
CA LEU A 342 -3.54 2.41 -34.22
C LEU A 342 -3.09 1.47 -33.10
N HIS A 343 -4.00 1.05 -32.24
CA HIS A 343 -3.74 0.09 -31.17
C HIS A 343 -3.20 -1.24 -31.71
N VAL A 344 -3.87 -1.82 -32.72
CA VAL A 344 -3.43 -3.09 -33.35
C VAL A 344 -2.08 -2.93 -34.04
N ARG A 345 -1.82 -1.79 -34.66
CA ARG A 345 -0.59 -1.53 -35.42
C ARG A 345 0.61 -1.19 -34.54
N MET A 346 0.41 -0.41 -33.49
CA MET A 346 1.49 0.18 -32.70
C MET A 346 1.85 -0.67 -31.48
N VAL A 347 0.88 -1.32 -30.85
CA VAL A 347 1.09 -2.07 -29.59
C VAL A 347 1.24 -3.56 -29.89
N PRO A 348 2.36 -4.20 -29.51
CA PRO A 348 2.58 -5.62 -29.74
C PRO A 348 1.44 -6.49 -29.18
N GLU A 349 1.07 -7.55 -29.91
CA GLU A 349 -0.02 -8.46 -29.51
C GLU A 349 0.12 -8.99 -28.08
N LYS A 350 1.36 -9.36 -27.69
CA LYS A 350 1.70 -9.84 -26.35
C LYS A 350 1.36 -8.83 -25.24
N VAL A 351 1.43 -7.53 -25.53
CA VAL A 351 1.09 -6.46 -24.60
C VAL A 351 -0.43 -6.28 -24.54
N ARG A 352 -1.08 -6.08 -25.70
CA ARG A 352 -2.52 -5.77 -25.77
C ARG A 352 -3.44 -6.92 -25.35
N THR A 353 -2.97 -8.16 -25.38
CA THR A 353 -3.72 -9.35 -24.90
C THR A 353 -3.55 -9.63 -23.41
N SER A 354 -2.70 -8.86 -22.72
CA SER A 354 -2.50 -9.04 -21.29
C SER A 354 -3.74 -8.62 -20.49
N PRO A 355 -4.20 -9.41 -19.50
CA PRO A 355 -5.32 -9.03 -18.64
C PRO A 355 -5.03 -7.82 -17.74
N LYS A 356 -3.76 -7.37 -17.68
CA LYS A 356 -3.35 -6.19 -16.90
C LYS A 356 -3.26 -4.92 -17.74
N TYR A 357 -3.38 -5.01 -19.05
CA TYR A 357 -3.22 -3.89 -19.97
C TYR A 357 -4.49 -3.03 -19.99
N GLY A 358 -4.31 -1.71 -19.88
CA GLY A 358 -5.39 -0.72 -19.78
C GLY A 358 -5.48 0.24 -20.96
N GLY A 359 -4.74 -0.01 -22.04
CA GLY A 359 -4.68 0.87 -23.20
C GLY A 359 -3.34 1.56 -23.39
N PHE A 360 -3.24 2.43 -24.39
CA PHE A 360 -2.06 3.22 -24.69
C PHE A 360 -2.44 4.66 -25.03
N TYR A 361 -1.50 5.57 -24.85
CA TYR A 361 -1.66 6.99 -25.12
C TYR A 361 -0.32 7.58 -25.55
N PHE A 362 -0.38 8.71 -26.24
CA PHE A 362 0.79 9.44 -26.68
C PHE A 362 1.17 10.53 -25.70
N CYS A 363 2.44 10.93 -25.74
CA CYS A 363 3.00 12.04 -24.98
C CYS A 363 3.71 12.96 -25.98
N PHE A 364 3.14 14.13 -26.25
CA PHE A 364 3.69 15.08 -27.21
C PHE A 364 4.17 16.34 -26.51
N SER A 365 5.29 16.88 -26.97
CA SER A 365 5.68 18.24 -26.57
C SER A 365 4.78 19.25 -27.30
N THR A 366 4.51 20.39 -26.65
CA THR A 366 3.79 21.51 -27.29
C THR A 366 4.53 22.01 -28.53
N LYS A 367 5.87 21.91 -28.54
CA LYS A 367 6.68 22.20 -29.71
C LYS A 367 6.34 21.27 -30.88
N ASP A 368 6.36 19.95 -30.66
CA ASP A 368 6.03 18.98 -31.71
C ASP A 368 4.62 19.21 -32.27
N LEU A 369 3.64 19.48 -31.41
CA LEU A 369 2.27 19.78 -31.84
C LEU A 369 2.14 21.04 -32.72
N ASN A 370 2.99 22.05 -32.50
CA ASN A 370 2.97 23.27 -33.32
C ASN A 370 3.80 23.13 -34.61
N GLU A 371 4.85 22.30 -34.60
CA GLU A 371 5.76 22.17 -35.76
C GLU A 371 5.36 21.04 -36.72
N LYS A 372 4.82 19.94 -36.21
CA LYS A 372 4.62 18.68 -36.96
C LYS A 372 3.15 18.28 -37.10
N PHE A 373 2.24 19.05 -36.53
CA PHE A 373 0.81 18.78 -36.59
C PHE A 373 0.01 19.99 -37.06
N ARG A 374 -1.17 19.73 -37.60
CA ARG A 374 -2.17 20.73 -37.96
C ARG A 374 -3.34 20.62 -37.01
N LEU A 375 -3.74 21.73 -36.39
CA LEU A 375 -4.97 21.78 -35.59
C LEU A 375 -6.18 21.68 -36.53
N ILE A 376 -7.07 20.71 -36.29
CA ILE A 376 -8.28 20.47 -37.07
C ILE A 376 -9.52 21.05 -36.37
N SER A 377 -9.60 20.89 -35.05
CA SER A 377 -10.70 21.35 -34.20
C SER A 377 -10.18 21.63 -32.80
N GLY A 378 -10.70 22.63 -32.10
CA GLY A 378 -10.32 22.96 -30.72
C GLY A 378 -11.06 24.15 -30.13
#